data_AF-A0AAU6Q6P7-F1
#
_entry.id   AF-A0AAU6Q6P7-F1
#
_cell.length_a   1.000
_cell.length_b   1.000
_cell.length_c   1.000
_cell.angle_alpha   90.00
_cell.angle_beta   90.00
_cell.angle_gamma   90.00
#
_symmetry.space_group_name_H-M   'P 1'
#
loop_
_entity.id
_entity.type
_entity.pdbx_description
1 polymer ?
#
loop_
_entity_poly.entity_id
_entity_poly.type
_entity_poly.pdbx_seq_one_letter_code
_entity_poly.pdbx_strand_id
1 'polypeptide(L)' 'MPVSPAVPVKDDSTQEPFSCTLSRGMKRRLKKASADEDRKQYMLVEQALEEYLAKHHPNIR' A
#
# COMPACT_ATOMS: atom_id res chain seq x y z
N MET A 1 -40.69 9.13 4.61
CA MET A 1 -39.66 8.25 4.02
C MET A 1 -38.34 8.59 4.70
N PRO A 2 -37.75 7.72 5.54
CA PRO A 2 -36.43 7.99 6.07
C PRO A 2 -35.38 7.69 4.98
N VAL A 3 -34.57 8.69 4.64
CA VAL A 3 -33.40 8.52 3.78
C VAL A 3 -32.32 7.78 4.57
N SER A 4 -32.05 6.53 4.19
CA SER A 4 -30.93 5.77 4.71
C SER A 4 -29.62 6.54 4.44
N PRO A 5 -28.71 6.68 5.41
CA PRO A 5 -27.42 7.31 5.15
C PRO A 5 -26.64 6.42 4.20
N ALA A 6 -26.34 6.94 3.01
CA ALA A 6 -25.44 6.29 2.06
C ALA A 6 -24.08 6.14 2.74
N VAL A 7 -23.67 4.89 2.96
CA VAL A 7 -22.31 4.58 3.40
C VAL A 7 -21.38 5.09 2.29
N PRO A 8 -20.45 6.02 2.56
CA PRO A 8 -19.54 6.47 1.54
C PRO A 8 -18.67 5.27 1.16
N VAL A 9 -18.86 4.77 -0.05
CA VAL A 9 -17.98 3.78 -0.66
C VAL A 9 -16.62 4.47 -0.77
N LYS A 10 -15.66 4.09 0.08
CA LYS A 10 -14.29 4.57 -0.03
C LYS A 10 -13.80 4.13 -1.41
N ASP A 11 -13.47 5.11 -2.22
CA ASP A 11 -12.92 4.88 -3.56
C ASP A 11 -11.51 4.32 -3.38
N ASP A 12 -11.33 3.05 -3.75
CA ASP A 12 -10.05 2.32 -3.65
C ASP A 12 -8.93 2.96 -4.48
N SER A 13 -9.27 3.90 -5.37
CA SER A 13 -8.31 4.70 -6.14
C SER A 13 -7.65 5.82 -5.33
N THR A 14 -8.13 6.07 -4.10
CA THR A 14 -7.62 7.16 -3.26
C THR A 14 -6.47 6.67 -2.39
N GLN A 15 -5.24 7.13 -2.69
CA GLN A 15 -4.09 6.82 -1.86
C GLN A 15 -4.19 7.49 -0.47
N GLU A 16 -4.16 6.71 0.60
CA GLU A 16 -4.11 7.21 1.98
C GLU A 16 -2.66 7.25 2.48
N PRO A 17 -2.28 8.26 3.31
CA PRO A 17 -0.93 8.36 3.84
C PRO A 17 -0.61 7.18 4.76
N PHE A 18 0.44 6.42 4.42
CA PHE A 18 0.93 5.30 5.22
C PHE A 18 2.32 5.61 5.78
N SER A 19 2.45 5.57 7.11
CA SER A 19 3.74 5.75 7.78
C SER A 19 4.20 4.44 8.42
N CYS A 20 5.43 4.03 8.13
CA CYS A 20 6.05 2.87 8.75
C CYS A 20 7.54 3.12 9.03
N THR A 21 8.11 2.29 9.90
CA THR A 21 9.54 2.32 10.21
C THR A 21 10.25 1.17 9.50
N LEU A 22 11.42 1.46 8.93
CA LEU A 22 12.29 0.48 8.27
C LEU A 22 13.69 0.56 8.87
N SER A 23 14.38 -0.58 8.90
CA SER A 23 15.80 -0.57 9.25
C SER A 23 16.59 0.28 8.25
N ARG A 24 17.65 0.95 8.72
CA ARG A 24 18.48 1.85 7.89
C ARG A 24 18.99 1.15 6.62
N GLY A 25 19.43 -0.11 6.75
CA GLY A 25 19.89 -0.91 5.62
C GLY A 25 18.79 -1.21 4.61
N MET A 26 17.58 -1.52 5.08
CA MET A 26 16.44 -1.77 4.20
C MET A 26 16.02 -0.51 3.46
N LYS A 27 15.90 0.63 4.15
CA LYS A 27 15.58 1.92 3.53
C LYS A 27 16.55 2.28 2.41
N ARG A 28 17.85 2.04 2.62
CA ARG A 28 18.88 2.29 1.59
C ARG A 28 18.71 1.38 0.37
N ARG A 29 18.43 0.08 0.58
CA ARG A 29 18.20 -0.88 -0.51
C ARG A 29 16.93 -0.54 -1.30
N LEU A 30 15.84 -0.23 -0.62
CA LEU A 30 14.58 0.20 -1.25
C LEU A 30 14.80 1.45 -2.11
N LYS A 31 15.49 2.46 -1.59
CA LYS A 31 15.80 3.69 -2.35
C LYS A 31 16.65 3.40 -3.60
N LYS A 32 17.58 2.45 -3.52
CA LYS A 32 18.38 2.04 -4.68
C LYS A 32 17.52 1.32 -5.72
N ALA A 33 16.77 0.30 -5.31
CA ALA A 33 15.88 -0.46 -6.19
C ALA A 33 14.87 0.45 -6.90
N SER A 34 14.25 1.39 -6.16
CA SER A 34 13.33 2.37 -6.77
C SER A 34 13.99 3.25 -7.83
N ALA A 35 15.26 3.61 -7.64
CA ALA A 35 16.00 4.41 -8.60
C ALA A 35 16.45 3.59 -9.83
N ASP A 36 16.87 2.35 -9.61
CA ASP A 36 17.29 1.43 -10.69
C ASP A 36 16.11 1.06 -11.61
N GLU A 37 14.88 0.99 -11.07
CA GLU A 37 13.65 0.66 -11.81
C GLU A 37 12.87 1.88 -12.35
N ASP A 38 13.33 3.11 -12.07
CA ASP A 38 12.59 4.36 -12.35
C ASP A 38 11.14 4.36 -11.79
N ARG A 39 10.97 3.82 -10.57
CA ARG A 39 9.67 3.69 -9.89
C ARG A 39 9.64 4.45 -8.57
N LYS A 40 8.45 4.86 -8.13
CA LYS A 40 8.27 5.48 -6.81
C LYS A 40 8.35 4.42 -5.71
N GLN A 41 9.01 4.74 -4.60
CA GLN A 41 9.21 3.80 -3.48
C GLN A 41 7.91 3.20 -2.94
N TYR A 42 6.82 3.99 -2.87
CA TYR A 42 5.54 3.49 -2.36
C TYR A 42 4.98 2.37 -3.23
N MET A 43 5.19 2.39 -4.55
CA MET A 43 4.66 1.35 -5.45
C MET A 43 5.31 -0.01 -5.18
N LEU A 44 6.61 -0.01 -4.85
CA LEU A 44 7.32 -1.23 -4.47
C LEU A 44 6.84 -1.76 -3.11
N VAL A 45 6.54 -0.85 -2.18
CA VAL A 45 6.02 -1.20 -0.86
C VAL A 45 4.59 -1.75 -0.96
N GLU A 46 3.73 -1.08 -1.72
CA GLU A 46 2.35 -1.48 -1.99
C GLU A 46 2.30 -2.86 -2.64
N GLN A 47 3.09 -3.08 -3.70
CA GLN A 47 3.21 -4.40 -4.33
C GLN A 47 3.66 -5.48 -3.34
N ALA A 48 4.68 -5.21 -2.51
CA ALA A 48 5.14 -6.18 -1.52
C ALA A 48 4.09 -6.48 -0.43
N LEU A 49 3.28 -5.47 -0.06
CA LEU A 49 2.17 -5.64 0.88
C LEU A 49 1.03 -6.44 0.28
N GLU A 50 0.66 -6.18 -0.97
CA GLU A 50 -0.33 -6.97 -1.71
C GLU A 50 0.08 -8.44 -1.81
N GLU A 51 1.34 -8.71 -2.19
CA GLU A 51 1.88 -10.07 -2.27
C GLU A 51 1.87 -10.77 -0.91
N TYR A 52 2.22 -10.05 0.16
CA TYR A 52 2.17 -10.58 1.53
C TYR A 52 0.74 -10.91 1.96
N LEU A 53 -0.21 -10.00 1.73
CA LEU A 53 -1.62 -10.18 2.10
C LEU A 53 -2.26 -11.31 1.29
N ALA A 54 -2.02 -11.38 -0.01
CA ALA A 54 -2.53 -12.47 -0.86
C ALA A 54 -2.00 -13.84 -0.40
N LYS A 55 -0.75 -13.91 0.07
CA LYS A 55 -0.12 -15.15 0.53
C LYS A 55 -0.58 -15.58 1.93
N HIS A 56 -0.70 -14.65 2.86
CA HIS A 56 -0.91 -14.95 4.29
C HIS A 56 -2.34 -14.72 4.77
N HIS A 57 -3.10 -13.85 4.08
CA HIS A 57 -4.44 -13.43 4.45
C HIS A 57 -5.38 -13.35 3.23
N PRO A 58 -5.57 -14.45 2.48
CA PRO A 58 -6.30 -14.44 1.20
C PRO A 58 -7.78 -14.05 1.30
N ASN A 59 -8.35 -14.03 2.51
CA ASN A 59 -9.75 -13.70 2.76
C ASN A 59 -9.97 -12.20 3.05
N ILE A 60 -8.91 -11.40 3.17
CA ILE A 60 -9.01 -9.96 3.37
C ILE A 60 -9.07 -9.31 1.99
N ARG A 61 -10.25 -8.79 1.62
CA ARG A 61 -10.52 -8.12 0.36
C ARG A 61 -11.49 -6.98 0.58
#